data_AF-F0W3T2-F1
#
_entry.id   AF-F0W3T2-F1
#
_cell.length_a   1.000
_cell.length_b   1.000
_cell.length_c   1.000
_cell.angle_alpha   90.00
_cell.angle_beta   90.00
_cell.angle_gamma   90.00
#
_symmetry.space_group_name_H-M   'P 1'
#
loop_
_entity.id
_entity.type
_entity.pdbx_description
1 polymer ?
#
loop_
_entity_poly.entity_id
_entity_poly.type
_entity_poly.pdbx_seq_one_letter_code
_entity_poly.pdbx_strand_id
1 'polypeptide(L)'
;MLKVPPGYTSVCQPADVCWMKPFKDQIRAQWIDFLREQIEEWRVGEPFKMKAPERENVADWIHTAWDHLSIKTISGRYRATQTAMGGENEAAYFVVSKLARLSLLDTTLGEIDKYF
;
A
#
# COMPACT_ATOMS: atom_id res chain seq x y z
N MET A 1 -0.99 -7.50 17.14
CA MET A 1 -0.94 -7.00 15.75
C MET A 1 -0.62 -8.18 14.85
N LEU A 2 -1.45 -8.50 13.85
CA LEU A 2 -1.16 -9.61 12.91
C LEU A 2 0.13 -9.29 12.15
N LYS A 3 1.16 -10.14 12.26
CA LYS A 3 2.38 -10.00 11.48
C LYS A 3 2.08 -10.37 10.03
N VAL A 4 2.24 -9.40 9.13
CA VAL A 4 2.13 -9.62 7.68
C VAL A 4 3.39 -10.36 7.21
N PRO A 5 3.27 -11.49 6.48
CA PRO A 5 4.43 -12.17 5.93
C PRO A 5 5.21 -11.27 4.95
N PRO A 6 6.56 -11.38 4.92
CA PRO A 6 7.37 -10.64 3.95
C PRO A 6 6.91 -10.90 2.50
N GLY A 7 6.72 -9.84 1.72
CA GLY A 7 6.27 -9.94 0.32
C GLY A 7 4.75 -10.00 0.10
N TYR A 8 3.96 -10.08 1.17
CA TYR A 8 2.49 -10.15 1.10
C TYR A 8 1.80 -8.85 1.55
N THR A 9 2.54 -7.75 1.70
CA THR A 9 1.97 -6.46 2.14
C THR A 9 0.88 -5.96 1.19
N SER A 10 1.06 -6.14 -0.12
CA SER A 10 0.10 -5.72 -1.15
C SER A 10 -1.29 -6.35 -1.01
N VAL A 11 -1.39 -7.52 -0.38
CA VAL A 11 -2.64 -8.29 -0.20
C VAL A 11 -3.12 -8.30 1.24
N CYS A 12 -2.23 -8.15 2.22
CA CYS A 12 -2.57 -8.22 3.64
C CYS A 12 -2.69 -6.84 4.31
N GLN A 13 -2.07 -5.78 3.77
CA GLN A 13 -2.18 -4.45 4.36
C GLN A 13 -3.42 -3.73 3.82
N PRO A 14 -4.36 -3.33 4.68
CA PRO A 14 -5.60 -2.70 4.23
C PRO A 14 -5.35 -1.44 3.39
N ALA A 15 -4.31 -0.65 3.70
CA ALA A 15 -3.97 0.52 2.90
C ALA A 15 -3.59 0.14 1.46
N ASP A 16 -2.73 -0.87 1.29
CA ASP A 16 -2.25 -1.32 -0.01
C ASP A 16 -3.37 -1.93 -0.86
N VAL A 17 -4.24 -2.72 -0.23
CA VAL A 17 -5.41 -3.31 -0.90
C VAL A 17 -6.47 -2.26 -1.24
N CYS A 18 -6.73 -1.32 -0.33
CA CYS A 18 -7.87 -0.43 -0.46
C CYS A 18 -7.56 0.74 -1.39
N TRP A 19 -6.52 1.53 -1.12
CA TRP A 19 -6.41 2.86 -1.72
C TRP A 19 -5.01 3.22 -2.21
N MET A 20 -3.95 2.50 -1.79
CA MET A 20 -2.58 2.86 -2.18
C MET A 20 -2.33 2.73 -3.69
N LYS A 21 -2.88 1.69 -4.35
CA LYS A 21 -2.73 1.52 -5.80
C LYS A 21 -3.33 2.71 -6.58
N PRO A 22 -4.64 3.00 -6.49
CA PRO A 22 -5.21 4.12 -7.24
C PRO A 22 -4.58 5.46 -6.85
N PHE A 23 -4.15 5.64 -5.60
CA PHE A 23 -3.42 6.83 -5.17
C PHE A 23 -2.07 6.99 -5.90
N LYS A 24 -1.24 5.94 -5.92
CA LYS A 24 0.05 5.93 -6.64
C LYS A 24 -0.13 6.09 -8.14
N ASP A 25 -1.18 5.52 -8.72
CA ASP A 25 -1.50 5.65 -10.15
C ASP A 25 -1.77 7.12 -10.52
N GLN A 26 -2.50 7.87 -9.67
CA GLN A 26 -2.76 9.30 -9.89
C GLN A 26 -1.49 10.16 -9.80
N ILE A 27 -0.65 9.95 -8.78
CA ILE A 27 0.64 10.66 -8.67
C ILE A 27 1.53 10.34 -9.88
N ARG A 28 1.51 9.09 -10.34
CA ARG A 28 2.28 8.68 -11.52
C ARG A 28 1.80 9.34 -12.81
N ALA A 29 0.50 9.57 -12.95
CA ALA A 29 -0.05 10.32 -14.08
C ALA A 29 0.46 11.76 -14.09
N GLN A 30 0.40 12.45 -12.95
CA GLN A 30 0.93 13.82 -12.79
C GLN A 30 2.43 13.90 -13.12
N TRP A 31 3.21 12.92 -12.66
CA TRP A 31 4.63 12.82 -13.01
C TRP A 31 4.87 12.66 -14.52
N ILE A 32 4.08 11.83 -15.19
CA ILE A 32 4.19 11.62 -16.65
C ILE A 32 3.86 12.90 -17.40
N ASP A 33 2.81 13.62 -16.99
CA ASP A 33 2.42 14.87 -17.64
C ASP A 33 3.47 15.96 -17.44
N PHE A 34 4.04 16.07 -16.24
CA PHE A 34 5.21 16.93 -15.97
C PHE A 34 6.42 16.61 -16.87
N LEU A 35 6.68 15.34 -17.17
CA LEU A 35 7.74 14.96 -18.11
C LEU A 35 7.39 15.30 -19.56
N ARG A 36 6.12 15.17 -19.95
CA ARG A 36 5.65 15.51 -21.30
C ARG A 36 5.81 17.01 -21.57
N GLU A 37 5.43 17.85 -20.62
CA GLU A 37 5.61 19.30 -20.72
C GLU A 37 7.08 19.66 -20.94
N GLN A 38 8.01 19.03 -20.20
CA GLN A 38 9.45 19.25 -20.41
C GLN A 38 9.93 18.83 -21.80
N ILE A 39 9.37 17.75 -22.36
CA ILE A 39 9.71 17.28 -23.70
C ILE A 39 9.16 18.24 -24.77
N GLU A 40 7.97 18.79 -24.56
CA GLU A 40 7.36 19.77 -25.47
C GLU A 40 8.12 21.11 -25.48
N GLU A 41 8.63 21.54 -24.33
CA GLU A 41 9.45 22.75 -24.21
C GLU A 41 10.89 22.57 -24.73
N TRP A 42 11.34 21.32 -24.87
CA TRP A 42 12.70 21.01 -25.29
C TRP A 42 12.95 21.40 -26.74
N ARG A 43 14.11 22.02 -26.97
CA ARG A 43 14.54 22.47 -28.31
C ARG A 43 15.42 21.42 -28.97
N VAL A 44 15.06 21.08 -30.20
CA VAL A 44 15.85 20.18 -31.06
C VAL A 44 17.27 20.73 -31.24
N GLY A 45 18.27 19.92 -30.93
CA GLY A 45 19.69 20.25 -31.06
C GLY A 45 20.46 20.37 -29.75
N GLU A 46 19.77 20.40 -28.60
CA GLU A 46 20.39 20.39 -27.28
C GLU A 46 20.17 19.06 -26.56
N PRO A 47 21.10 18.56 -25.72
CA PRO A 47 20.83 17.38 -24.90
C PRO A 47 19.66 17.63 -23.94
N PHE A 48 18.67 16.73 -23.92
CA PHE A 48 17.56 16.82 -22.97
C PHE A 48 18.08 16.67 -21.53
N LYS A 49 17.73 17.63 -20.67
CA LYS A 49 18.03 17.60 -19.24
C LYS A 49 16.74 17.63 -18.45
N MET A 50 16.37 16.48 -17.89
CA MET A 50 15.20 16.34 -17.05
C MET A 50 15.36 17.19 -15.78
N LYS A 51 14.41 18.08 -15.54
CA LYS A 51 14.28 18.83 -14.30
C LYS A 51 13.47 18.02 -13.30
N ALA A 52 13.93 17.99 -12.06
CA ALA A 52 13.15 17.44 -10.95
C ALA A 52 11.99 18.38 -10.62
N PRO A 53 10.84 17.86 -10.15
CA PRO A 53 9.72 18.69 -9.72
C PRO A 53 10.07 19.33 -8.38
N GLU A 54 9.52 20.50 -8.11
CA GLU A 54 9.70 21.14 -6.81
C GLU A 54 8.85 20.43 -5.76
N ARG A 55 9.21 20.63 -4.48
CA ARG A 55 8.47 20.02 -3.36
C ARG A 55 7.01 20.44 -3.35
N GLU A 56 6.73 21.68 -3.75
CA GLU A 56 5.39 22.23 -3.85
C GLU A 56 4.57 21.49 -4.91
N ASN A 57 5.13 21.26 -6.10
CA ASN A 57 4.46 20.46 -7.14
C ASN A 57 4.11 19.06 -6.63
N VAL A 58 5.04 18.40 -5.93
CA VAL A 58 4.80 17.06 -5.39
C VAL A 58 3.72 17.07 -4.30
N ALA A 59 3.69 18.10 -3.45
CA ALA A 59 2.65 18.26 -2.44
C ALA A 59 1.27 18.45 -3.08
N ASP A 60 1.17 19.25 -4.15
CA ASP A 60 -0.06 19.46 -4.90
C ASP A 60 -0.54 18.17 -5.59
N TRP A 61 0.38 17.37 -6.14
CA TRP A 61 0.04 16.06 -6.71
C TRP A 61 -0.51 15.10 -5.65
N ILE A 62 0.09 15.08 -4.46
CA ILE A 62 -0.39 14.29 -3.33
C ILE A 62 -1.80 14.73 -2.91
N HIS A 63 -2.01 16.04 -2.77
CA HIS A 63 -3.32 16.60 -2.43
C HIS A 63 -4.38 16.24 -3.47
N THR A 64 -4.07 16.47 -4.75
CA THR A 64 -4.98 16.16 -5.86
C THR A 64 -5.29 14.67 -5.97
N ALA A 65 -4.29 13.81 -5.79
CA ALA A 65 -4.47 12.36 -5.79
C ALA A 65 -5.35 11.90 -4.62
N TRP A 66 -5.21 12.54 -3.46
CA TRP A 66 -6.04 12.26 -2.28
C TRP A 66 -7.50 12.66 -2.50
N ASP A 67 -7.77 13.85 -3.03
CA ASP A 67 -9.13 14.32 -3.33
C ASP A 67 -9.85 13.47 -4.38
N HIS A 68 -9.10 12.89 -5.32
CA HIS A 68 -9.64 11.95 -6.30
C HIS A 68 -10.03 10.58 -5.70
N LEU A 69 -9.54 10.23 -4.51
CA LEU A 69 -9.97 9.01 -3.84
C LEU A 69 -11.37 9.21 -3.23
N SER A 70 -12.38 8.63 -3.86
CA SER A 70 -13.71 8.66 -3.27
C SER A 70 -13.74 7.92 -1.91
N ILE A 71 -14.49 8.46 -0.94
CA ILE A 71 -14.76 7.78 0.36
C ILE A 71 -15.33 6.37 0.11
N LYS A 72 -16.07 6.16 -0.99
CA LYS A 72 -16.60 4.85 -1.40
C LYS A 72 -15.50 3.87 -1.80
N THR A 73 -14.42 4.32 -2.43
CA THR A 73 -13.25 3.50 -2.78
C THR A 73 -12.53 3.00 -1.52
N ILE A 74 -12.40 3.88 -0.52
CA ILE A 74 -11.76 3.55 0.76
C ILE A 74 -12.65 2.59 1.56
N SER A 75 -13.93 2.91 1.71
CA SER A 75 -14.88 2.13 2.54
C SER A 75 -15.31 0.79 1.91
N GLY A 76 -15.49 0.72 0.58
CA GLY A 76 -15.90 -0.50 -0.11
C GLY A 76 -14.83 -1.60 -0.09
N ARG A 77 -13.56 -1.23 -0.24
CA ARG A 77 -12.46 -2.19 -0.22
C ARG A 77 -12.06 -2.61 1.19
N TYR A 78 -12.23 -1.72 2.19
CA TYR A 78 -12.02 -2.08 3.60
C TYR A 78 -12.99 -3.19 4.06
N ARG A 79 -14.25 -3.10 3.61
CA ARG A 79 -15.26 -4.14 3.84
C ARG A 79 -14.88 -5.45 3.16
N ALA A 80 -14.40 -5.41 1.91
CA ALA A 80 -13.95 -6.60 1.19
C ALA A 80 -12.73 -7.27 1.86
N THR A 81 -11.78 -6.49 2.40
CA THR A 81 -10.66 -7.04 3.18
C THR A 81 -11.10 -7.65 4.50
N GLN A 82 -12.10 -7.08 5.18
CA GLN A 82 -12.68 -7.72 6.38
C GLN A 82 -13.39 -9.04 6.05
N THR A 83 -14.15 -9.09 4.95
CA THR A 83 -14.85 -10.31 4.55
C THR A 83 -13.88 -11.40 4.08
N ALA A 84 -12.80 -11.05 3.37
CA ALA A 84 -11.73 -11.98 3.00
C ALA A 84 -11.01 -12.57 4.24
N MET A 85 -10.76 -11.73 5.25
CA MET A 85 -10.23 -12.17 6.55
C MET A 85 -11.24 -13.03 7.34
N GLY A 86 -12.53 -12.99 7.01
CA GLY A 86 -13.55 -13.84 7.63
C GLY A 86 -13.41 -15.31 7.25
N GLY A 87 -13.09 -15.62 5.99
CA GLY A 87 -12.84 -16.99 5.51
C GLY A 87 -11.45 -17.51 5.87
N GLU A 88 -10.44 -16.64 5.88
CA GLU A 88 -9.08 -17.00 6.33
C GLU A 88 -9.01 -17.21 7.84
N ASN A 89 -9.85 -16.56 8.64
CA ASN A 89 -9.92 -16.82 10.07
C ASN A 89 -10.29 -18.28 10.34
N GLU A 90 -11.21 -18.88 9.59
CA GLU A 90 -11.59 -20.29 9.79
C GLU A 90 -10.45 -21.25 9.43
N ALA A 91 -9.74 -20.98 8.32
CA ALA A 91 -8.54 -21.72 7.95
C ALA A 91 -7.39 -21.50 8.96
N ALA A 92 -7.19 -20.28 9.46
CA ALA A 92 -6.20 -19.94 10.47
C ALA A 92 -6.53 -20.59 11.82
N TYR A 93 -7.80 -20.58 12.25
CA TYR A 93 -8.27 -21.31 13.44
C TYR A 93 -8.06 -22.81 13.29
N PHE A 94 -8.33 -23.38 12.11
CA PHE A 94 -8.07 -24.79 11.82
C PHE A 94 -6.58 -25.13 11.90
N VAL A 95 -5.71 -24.33 11.28
CA VAL A 95 -4.25 -24.52 11.28
C VAL A 95 -3.69 -24.36 12.71
N VAL A 96 -4.09 -23.32 13.43
CA VAL A 96 -3.70 -23.09 14.84
C VAL A 96 -4.16 -24.26 15.72
N SER A 97 -5.40 -24.72 15.56
CA SER A 97 -5.93 -25.88 16.31
C SER A 97 -5.18 -27.17 15.97
N LYS A 98 -4.79 -27.36 14.70
CA LYS A 98 -4.02 -28.53 14.27
C LYS A 98 -2.59 -28.52 14.81
N LEU A 99 -1.94 -27.36 14.80
CA LEU A 99 -0.59 -27.18 15.36
C LEU A 99 -0.59 -27.32 16.88
N ALA A 100 -1.61 -26.81 17.57
CA ALA A 100 -1.81 -27.02 19.00
C ALA A 100 -1.93 -28.51 19.35
N ARG A 101 -2.74 -29.25 18.58
CA ARG A 101 -2.91 -30.70 18.74
C ARG A 101 -1.64 -31.50 18.49
N LEU A 102 -0.74 -30.98 17.64
CA LEU A 102 0.55 -31.60 17.35
C LEU A 102 1.67 -31.14 18.29
N SER A 103 1.36 -30.30 19.30
CA SER A 103 2.34 -29.69 20.20
C SER A 103 3.44 -28.90 19.49
N LEU A 104 3.16 -28.40 18.28
CA LEU A 104 4.08 -27.61 17.46
C LEU A 104 3.91 -26.11 17.67
N LEU A 105 3.00 -25.71 18.58
CA LEU A 105 2.92 -24.34 19.04
C LEU A 105 4.00 -24.14 20.11
N ASP A 106 5.02 -23.38 19.75
CA ASP A 106 6.00 -22.90 20.71
C ASP A 106 5.31 -21.90 21.66
N THR A 107 5.20 -22.28 22.92
CA THR A 107 4.55 -21.47 23.97
C THR A 107 5.51 -20.45 24.59
N THR A 108 6.77 -20.40 24.14
CA THR A 108 7.81 -19.55 24.75
C THR A 108 7.91 -18.14 24.12
N LEU A 109 7.16 -17.84 23.06
CA LEU A 109 7.10 -16.50 22.47
C LEU A 109 6.17 -15.57 23.27
N GLY A 110 6.55 -15.31 24.52
CA GLY A 110 5.80 -14.47 25.47
C GLY A 110 6.63 -13.53 26.34
N GLU A 111 7.97 -13.60 26.31
CA GLU A 111 8.81 -12.58 26.95
C GLU A 111 9.12 -11.49 25.94
N ILE A 112 8.19 -10.55 25.80
CA ILE A 112 8.51 -9.22 25.27
C ILE A 112 9.37 -8.56 26.33
N ASP A 113 10.66 -8.38 26.02
CA ASP A 113 11.57 -7.55 26.81
C ASP A 113 10.88 -6.24 27.18
N LYS A 114 10.65 -6.06 28.48
CA LYS A 114 10.15 -4.82 29.07
C LYS A 114 11.27 -3.78 29.09
N TYR A 115 11.62 -3.24 27.93
CA TYR A 115 12.42 -2.03 27.86
C TYR A 115 11.80 -1.11 26.80
N PHE A 116 10.79 -0.37 27.26
CA PHE A 116 10.66 1.04 26.89
C PHE A 116 11.81 1.82 27.51
#